data_AF-A0A953A136-F1
#
_entry.id   AF-A0A953A136-F1
#
_cell.length_a   1.000
_cell.length_b   1.000
_cell.length_c   1.000
_cell.angle_alpha   90.00
_cell.angle_beta   90.00
_cell.angle_gamma   90.00
#
_symmetry.space_group_name_H-M   'P 1'
#
loop_
_entity.id
_entity.type
_entity.pdbx_description
1 polymer ?
#
loop_
_entity_poly.entity_id
_entity_poly.type
_entity_poly.pdbx_seq_one_letter_code
_entity_poly.pdbx_strand_id
1 'polypeptide(L)'
;MRNAVVRCDRLISLLAVLLLAGCTPRDPLDWKIDGRNANELQGWLDHTIEKMPAPLADEFSVAVVRIRDTTHGWTKANPEATTNPLCLRLHGRTVRDVLIEGLQLQADDLAARVKNDKANILRLIESDANTTRTPVAEARYQRQLERFRHQGELNERAYDALEKRISQLLAQPRN
;
A
#
# COMPACT_ATOMS: atom_id res chain seq x y z
N MET A 1 19.63 64.34 -2.30
CA MET A 1 18.44 63.47 -2.49
C MET A 1 18.87 62.15 -3.14
N ARG A 2 19.29 61.15 -2.35
CA ARG A 2 19.66 59.81 -2.82
C ARG A 2 19.34 58.83 -1.70
N ASN A 3 18.11 58.32 -1.62
CA ASN A 3 17.70 57.30 -0.62
C ASN A 3 16.39 56.59 -1.03
N ALA A 4 16.25 56.18 -2.29
CA ALA A 4 15.02 55.50 -2.75
C ALA A 4 15.26 54.12 -3.40
N VAL A 5 16.48 53.78 -3.82
CA VAL A 5 16.70 52.62 -4.71
C VAL A 5 16.88 51.29 -3.94
N VAL A 6 17.23 51.32 -2.65
CA VAL A 6 17.64 50.09 -1.92
C VAL A 6 16.46 49.29 -1.32
N ARG A 7 15.22 49.81 -1.37
CA ARG A 7 14.06 49.15 -0.73
C ARG A 7 13.27 48.19 -1.62
N CYS A 8 13.45 48.23 -2.95
CA CYS A 8 12.70 47.34 -3.86
C CYS A 8 13.29 45.93 -3.98
N ASP A 9 14.60 45.75 -3.85
CA ASP A 9 15.23 44.43 -4.08
C ASP A 9 14.93 43.39 -2.99
N ARG A 10 14.61 43.83 -1.77
CA ARG A 10 14.27 42.92 -0.67
C ARG A 10 12.83 42.39 -0.73
N LEU A 11 11.93 43.07 -1.45
CA LEU A 11 10.53 42.63 -1.59
C LEU A 11 10.37 41.55 -2.65
N ILE A 12 11.16 41.59 -3.72
CA ILE A 12 11.14 40.58 -4.80
C ILE A 12 11.63 39.22 -4.29
N SER A 13 12.63 39.22 -3.41
CA SER A 13 13.18 37.99 -2.81
C SER A 13 12.19 37.28 -1.86
N LEU A 14 11.31 38.02 -1.18
CA LEU A 14 10.29 37.45 -0.28
C LEU A 14 9.09 36.87 -1.05
N LEU A 15 8.73 37.46 -2.19
CA LEU A 15 7.69 36.93 -3.09
C LEU A 15 8.13 35.66 -3.83
N ALA A 16 9.41 35.55 -4.20
CA ALA A 16 9.95 34.34 -4.82
C ALA A 16 9.96 33.12 -3.86
N VAL A 17 10.14 33.34 -2.55
CA VAL A 17 10.07 32.29 -1.53
C VAL A 17 8.61 31.89 -1.24
N LEU A 18 7.65 32.82 -1.31
CA LEU A 18 6.22 32.51 -1.16
C LEU A 18 5.62 31.77 -2.36
N LEU A 19 6.15 31.98 -3.59
CA LEU A 19 5.73 31.24 -4.78
C LEU A 19 6.25 29.79 -4.82
N LEU A 20 7.26 29.46 -4.02
CA LEU A 20 7.74 28.08 -3.82
C LEU A 20 7.01 27.35 -2.68
N ALA A 21 6.18 28.04 -1.90
CA ALA A 21 5.61 27.52 -0.66
C ALA A 21 4.25 26.80 -0.81
N GLY A 22 3.72 26.62 -2.04
CA GLY A 22 2.32 26.16 -2.19
C GLY A 22 1.96 25.31 -3.40
N CYS A 23 2.91 24.85 -4.20
CA CYS A 23 2.60 23.90 -5.27
C CYS A 23 2.62 22.48 -4.72
N THR A 24 1.52 22.03 -4.12
CA THR A 24 1.28 20.59 -4.02
C THR A 24 1.33 20.02 -5.44
N PRO A 25 2.01 18.88 -5.66
CA PRO A 25 2.06 18.23 -6.97
C PRO A 25 0.64 18.10 -7.52
N ARG A 26 0.44 18.31 -8.82
CA ARG A 26 -0.90 18.17 -9.40
C ARG A 26 -1.38 16.73 -9.32
N ASP A 27 -0.46 15.77 -9.41
CA ASP A 27 -0.74 14.35 -9.30
C ASP A 27 -0.82 13.93 -7.82
N PRO A 28 -1.98 13.42 -7.34
CA PRO A 28 -2.12 12.91 -5.98
C PRO A 28 -1.14 11.81 -5.60
N LEU A 29 -0.62 11.06 -6.58
CA LEU A 29 0.37 10.02 -6.34
C LEU A 29 1.72 10.57 -5.86
N ASP A 30 2.06 11.80 -6.24
CA ASP A 30 3.33 12.44 -5.88
C ASP A 30 3.21 13.26 -4.57
N TRP A 31 2.03 13.30 -3.95
CA TRP A 31 1.82 13.97 -2.66
C TRP A 31 2.64 13.30 -1.57
N LYS A 32 3.44 14.10 -0.86
CA LYS A 32 4.24 13.63 0.28
C LYS A 32 3.41 13.58 1.55
N ILE A 33 3.59 12.50 2.30
CA ILE A 33 2.96 12.27 3.59
C ILE A 33 3.72 13.06 4.65
N ASP A 34 3.02 13.96 5.34
CA ASP A 34 3.50 14.49 6.62
C ASP A 34 2.92 13.64 7.75
N GLY A 35 3.76 13.30 8.71
CA GLY A 35 3.43 12.22 9.64
C GLY A 35 4.58 11.86 10.55
N ARG A 36 5.30 12.85 11.07
CA ARG A 36 6.44 12.61 12.00
C ARG A 36 5.96 12.02 13.32
N ASN A 37 4.69 12.23 13.63
CA ASN A 37 3.98 11.68 14.77
C ASN A 37 2.51 11.38 14.37
N ALA A 38 1.76 10.72 15.25
CA ALA A 38 0.39 10.32 14.95
C ALA A 38 -0.56 11.49 14.68
N ASN A 39 -0.39 12.62 15.37
CA ASN A 39 -1.27 13.79 15.20
C ASN A 39 -1.03 14.44 13.83
N GLU A 40 0.23 14.57 13.41
CA GLU A 40 0.57 15.06 12.06
C GLU A 40 0.07 14.11 10.98
N LEU A 41 0.22 12.79 11.18
CA LEU A 41 -0.25 11.80 10.21
C LEU A 41 -1.76 11.83 10.09
N GLN A 42 -2.49 11.89 11.21
CA GLN A 42 -3.94 12.00 11.21
C GLN A 42 -4.40 13.30 10.54
N GLY A 43 -3.81 14.44 10.90
CA GLY A 43 -4.13 15.73 10.28
C GLY A 43 -3.84 15.75 8.77
N TRP A 44 -2.75 15.11 8.34
CA TRP A 44 -2.44 14.95 6.93
C TRP A 44 -3.47 14.06 6.23
N LEU A 45 -3.86 12.93 6.83
CA LEU A 45 -4.87 12.02 6.29
C LEU A 45 -6.20 12.75 6.14
N ASP A 46 -6.70 13.39 7.20
CA ASP A 46 -7.98 14.11 7.20
C ASP A 46 -8.02 15.18 6.10
N HIS A 47 -6.94 15.94 5.95
CA HIS A 47 -6.87 17.02 4.96
C HIS A 47 -6.65 16.54 3.51
N THR A 48 -5.92 15.44 3.33
CA THR A 48 -5.44 15.01 2.02
C THR A 48 -6.34 13.95 1.40
N ILE A 49 -6.89 13.04 2.20
CA ILE A 49 -7.84 12.01 1.72
C ILE A 49 -9.11 12.67 1.17
N GLU A 50 -9.63 13.72 1.80
CA GLU A 50 -10.82 14.45 1.31
C GLU A 50 -10.63 15.01 -0.11
N LYS A 51 -9.40 15.39 -0.46
CA LYS A 51 -9.05 15.96 -1.78
C LYS A 51 -8.66 14.89 -2.80
N MET A 52 -8.45 13.66 -2.37
CA MET A 52 -8.01 12.56 -3.21
C MET A 52 -9.20 11.96 -3.98
N PRO A 53 -9.05 11.54 -5.24
CA PRO A 53 -10.09 10.80 -5.94
C PRO A 53 -10.48 9.54 -5.14
N ALA A 54 -11.78 9.31 -4.95
CA ALA A 54 -12.28 8.23 -4.06
C ALA A 54 -11.66 6.84 -4.32
N PRO A 55 -11.52 6.36 -5.58
CA PRO A 55 -10.87 5.06 -5.82
C PRO A 55 -9.42 4.99 -5.34
N LEU A 56 -8.70 6.10 -5.42
CA LEU A 56 -7.31 6.19 -4.97
C LEU A 56 -7.22 6.29 -3.44
N ALA A 57 -8.16 7.02 -2.81
CA ALA A 57 -8.25 7.11 -1.36
C ALA A 57 -8.51 5.74 -0.71
N ASP A 58 -9.39 4.93 -1.31
CA ASP A 58 -9.65 3.57 -0.86
C ASP A 58 -8.41 2.68 -1.01
N GLU A 59 -7.75 2.71 -2.18
CA GLU A 59 -6.52 1.95 -2.43
C GLU A 59 -5.41 2.32 -1.44
N PHE A 60 -5.24 3.62 -1.19
CA PHE A 60 -4.25 4.15 -0.25
C PHE A 60 -4.56 3.75 1.19
N SER A 61 -5.82 3.83 1.61
CA SER A 61 -6.24 3.42 2.96
C SER A 61 -5.97 1.93 3.21
N VAL A 62 -6.25 1.08 2.21
CA VAL A 62 -5.92 -0.35 2.27
C VAL A 62 -4.41 -0.57 2.36
N ALA A 63 -3.60 0.16 1.57
CA ALA A 63 -2.15 0.07 1.62
C ALA A 63 -1.58 0.45 3.00
N VAL A 64 -2.06 1.55 3.59
CA VAL A 64 -1.66 2.00 4.93
C VAL A 64 -1.99 0.95 5.99
N VAL A 65 -3.18 0.33 5.94
CA VAL A 65 -3.57 -0.74 6.86
C VAL A 65 -2.62 -1.94 6.76
N ARG A 66 -2.27 -2.39 5.55
CA ARG A 66 -1.32 -3.50 5.36
C ARG A 66 0.07 -3.17 5.89
N ILE A 67 0.54 -1.96 5.65
CA ILE A 67 1.83 -1.50 6.16
C ILE A 67 1.82 -1.46 7.68
N ARG A 68 0.74 -0.95 8.30
CA ARG A 68 0.57 -0.98 9.76
C ARG A 68 0.65 -2.39 10.29
N ASP A 69 -0.10 -3.32 9.72
CA ASP A 69 -0.20 -4.69 10.22
C ASP A 69 1.12 -5.47 10.10
N THR A 70 2.03 -5.04 9.20
CA THR A 70 3.38 -5.60 9.04
C THR A 70 4.48 -4.78 9.71
N THR A 71 4.15 -3.65 10.36
CA THR A 71 5.14 -2.80 11.02
C THR A 71 5.41 -3.31 12.44
N HIS A 72 6.61 -3.84 12.66
CA HIS A 72 7.05 -4.30 13.97
C HIS A 72 7.12 -3.16 15.01
N GLY A 73 6.75 -3.46 16.25
CA GLY A 73 6.81 -2.50 17.35
C GLY A 73 5.69 -1.44 17.35
N TRP A 74 4.79 -1.46 16.36
CA TRP A 74 3.55 -0.71 16.47
C TRP A 74 2.71 -1.30 17.61
N THR A 75 2.47 -0.51 18.66
CA THR A 75 1.62 -0.90 19.78
C THR A 75 0.44 0.05 19.87
N LYS A 76 -0.76 -0.51 20.07
CA LYS A 76 -1.98 0.28 20.31
C LYS A 76 -1.91 1.08 21.62
N ALA A 77 -0.96 0.75 22.50
CA ALA A 77 -0.86 1.30 23.85
C ALA A 77 -0.32 2.74 23.89
N ASN A 78 0.43 3.19 22.87
CA ASN A 78 0.95 4.55 22.86
C ASN A 78 1.07 5.12 21.43
N PRO A 79 -0.06 5.41 20.76
CA PRO A 79 -0.05 5.87 19.37
C PRO A 79 0.62 7.23 19.20
N GLU A 80 0.60 8.09 20.22
CA GLU A 80 1.15 9.45 20.19
C GLU A 80 2.66 9.53 20.39
N ALA A 81 3.33 8.41 20.65
CA ALA A 81 4.78 8.40 20.78
C ALA A 81 5.43 8.97 19.50
N THR A 82 6.29 9.97 19.65
CA THR A 82 7.07 10.58 18.55
C THR A 82 8.00 9.59 17.85
N THR A 83 8.18 8.40 18.43
CA THR A 83 8.93 7.27 17.88
C THR A 83 8.04 6.19 17.26
N ASN A 84 6.77 6.49 16.95
CA ASN A 84 5.85 5.53 16.37
C ASN A 84 6.43 4.96 15.05
N PRO A 85 6.72 3.64 14.99
CA PRO A 85 7.40 3.04 13.83
C PRO A 85 6.62 3.20 12.52
N LEU A 86 5.27 3.26 12.58
CA LEU A 86 4.45 3.48 11.40
C LEU A 86 4.61 4.90 10.86
N CYS A 87 4.60 5.90 11.75
CA CYS A 87 4.81 7.31 11.40
C CYS A 87 6.17 7.48 10.72
N LEU A 88 7.22 6.90 11.30
CA LEU A 88 8.57 6.90 10.72
C LEU A 88 8.63 6.20 9.35
N ARG A 89 7.89 5.09 9.16
CA ARG A 89 7.85 4.34 7.90
C ARG A 89 7.11 5.05 6.77
N LEU A 90 6.14 5.91 7.10
CA LEU A 90 5.32 6.64 6.12
C LEU A 90 5.82 8.06 5.87
N HIS A 91 6.40 8.72 6.87
CA HIS A 91 6.80 10.12 6.79
C HIS A 91 7.75 10.40 5.61
N GLY A 92 7.45 11.46 4.86
CA GLY A 92 8.27 11.94 3.74
C GLY A 92 8.14 11.13 2.45
N ARG A 93 7.45 9.98 2.49
CA ARG A 93 7.16 9.17 1.31
C ARG A 93 5.99 9.74 0.52
N THR A 94 5.95 9.41 -0.76
CA THR A 94 4.80 9.76 -1.61
C THR A 94 3.66 8.75 -1.44
N VAL A 95 2.44 9.16 -1.76
CA VAL A 95 1.27 8.25 -1.89
C VAL A 95 1.62 7.06 -2.78
N ARG A 96 2.31 7.29 -3.90
CA ARG A 96 2.78 6.24 -4.82
C ARG A 96 3.68 5.22 -4.13
N ASP A 97 4.69 5.68 -3.40
CA ASP A 97 5.64 4.77 -2.73
C ASP A 97 4.93 3.90 -1.69
N VAL A 98 3.92 4.44 -0.99
CA VAL A 98 3.12 3.72 0.00
C VAL A 98 2.17 2.72 -0.66
N LEU A 99 1.53 3.09 -1.77
CA LEU A 99 0.71 2.17 -2.56
C LEU A 99 1.51 0.99 -3.08
N ILE A 100 2.67 1.25 -3.69
CA ILE A 100 3.55 0.19 -4.21
C ILE A 100 3.92 -0.79 -3.11
N GLU A 101 4.33 -0.30 -1.94
CA GLU A 101 4.67 -1.19 -0.82
C GLU A 101 3.47 -1.98 -0.30
N GLY A 102 2.31 -1.34 -0.12
CA GLY A 102 1.10 -2.03 0.32
C GLY A 102 0.67 -3.14 -0.64
N LEU A 103 0.80 -2.90 -1.95
CA LEU A 103 0.52 -3.89 -3.00
C LEU A 103 1.57 -5.01 -3.03
N GLN A 104 2.85 -4.70 -2.82
CA GLN A 104 3.91 -5.70 -2.72
C GLN A 104 3.69 -6.65 -1.54
N LEU A 105 3.37 -6.10 -0.36
CA LEU A 105 3.01 -6.91 0.81
C LEU A 105 1.82 -7.83 0.52
N GLN A 106 0.83 -7.34 -0.24
CA GLN A 106 -0.30 -8.17 -0.66
C GLN A 106 0.12 -9.28 -1.63
N ALA A 107 0.98 -8.97 -2.60
CA ALA A 107 1.47 -9.92 -3.57
C ALA A 107 2.27 -11.03 -2.89
N ASP A 108 3.13 -10.68 -1.93
CA ASP A 108 3.92 -11.63 -1.14
C ASP A 108 3.01 -12.58 -0.33
N ASP A 109 1.99 -12.04 0.33
CA ASP A 109 0.98 -12.83 1.05
C ASP A 109 0.23 -13.80 0.12
N LEU A 110 -0.17 -13.34 -1.07
CA LEU A 110 -0.84 -14.17 -2.06
C LEU A 110 0.09 -15.25 -2.62
N ALA A 111 1.36 -14.92 -2.90
CA ALA A 111 2.35 -15.88 -3.35
C ALA A 111 2.55 -17.00 -2.31
N ALA A 112 2.62 -16.63 -1.02
CA ALA A 112 2.68 -17.61 0.07
C ALA A 112 1.42 -18.50 0.13
N ARG A 113 0.23 -17.94 -0.06
CA ARG A 113 -1.04 -18.69 -0.12
C ARG A 113 -1.06 -19.66 -1.30
N VAL A 114 -0.72 -19.21 -2.50
CA VAL A 114 -0.64 -20.05 -3.70
C VAL A 114 0.33 -21.22 -3.49
N LYS A 115 1.50 -20.96 -2.90
CA LYS A 115 2.48 -22.00 -2.57
C LYS A 115 1.89 -23.03 -1.58
N ASN A 116 1.20 -22.57 -0.55
CA ASN A 116 0.55 -23.46 0.43
C ASN A 116 -0.59 -24.27 -0.18
N ASP A 117 -1.42 -23.66 -1.04
CA ASP A 117 -2.51 -24.34 -1.74
C ASP A 117 -1.97 -25.44 -2.66
N LYS A 118 -0.90 -25.16 -3.41
CA LYS A 118 -0.19 -26.15 -4.24
C LYS A 118 0.34 -27.31 -3.40
N ALA A 119 0.98 -27.03 -2.26
CA ALA A 119 1.46 -28.06 -1.34
C ALA A 119 0.30 -28.91 -0.75
N ASN A 120 -0.83 -28.30 -0.43
CA ASN A 120 -2.01 -29.00 0.08
C ASN A 120 -2.65 -29.91 -0.98
N ILE A 121 -2.71 -29.47 -2.24
CA ILE A 121 -3.16 -30.30 -3.36
C ILE A 121 -2.25 -31.53 -3.50
N LEU A 122 -0.92 -31.34 -3.48
CA LEU A 122 0.03 -32.45 -3.56
C LEU A 122 -0.16 -33.45 -2.42
N ARG A 123 -0.27 -32.98 -1.18
CA ARG A 123 -0.54 -33.84 -0.01
C ARG A 123 -1.86 -34.62 -0.15
N LEU A 124 -2.90 -34.00 -0.72
CA LEU A 124 -4.18 -34.67 -0.96
C LEU A 124 -4.06 -35.74 -2.04
N ILE A 125 -3.27 -35.52 -3.09
CA ILE A 125 -3.00 -36.51 -4.14
C ILE A 125 -2.17 -37.67 -3.58
N GLU A 126 -1.14 -37.40 -2.78
CA GLU A 126 -0.30 -38.43 -2.15
C GLU A 126 -1.09 -39.30 -1.15
N SER A 127 -1.98 -38.67 -0.37
CA SER A 127 -2.88 -39.38 0.55
C SER A 127 -3.88 -40.28 -0.19
N ASP A 128 -4.25 -39.92 -1.42
CA ASP A 128 -5.14 -40.70 -2.26
C ASP A 128 -4.50 -41.98 -2.81
N ALA A 129 -3.25 -41.88 -3.27
CA ALA A 129 -2.56 -42.97 -3.97
C ALA A 129 -2.52 -44.31 -3.19
N ASN A 130 -2.73 -44.26 -1.87
CA ASN A 130 -2.69 -45.43 -0.97
C ASN A 130 -4.04 -45.82 -0.37
N THR A 131 -5.18 -45.27 -0.81
CA THR A 131 -6.48 -45.48 -0.18
C THR A 131 -7.54 -46.01 -1.14
N THR A 132 -8.16 -47.16 -0.84
CA THR A 132 -9.39 -47.58 -1.55
C THR A 132 -10.59 -46.82 -0.97
N ARG A 133 -11.25 -46.00 -1.79
CA ARG A 133 -12.37 -45.16 -1.34
C ARG A 133 -13.74 -45.71 -1.72
N THR A 134 -14.71 -45.49 -0.85
CA THR A 134 -16.13 -45.64 -1.21
C THR A 134 -16.54 -44.53 -2.18
N PRO A 135 -17.59 -44.71 -3.00
CA PRO A 135 -18.06 -43.67 -3.92
C PRO A 135 -18.37 -42.32 -3.26
N VAL A 136 -18.83 -42.35 -2.01
CA VAL A 136 -19.11 -41.13 -1.22
C VAL A 136 -17.82 -40.42 -0.80
N ALA A 137 -16.79 -41.18 -0.39
CA ALA A 137 -15.49 -40.63 -0.05
C ALA A 137 -14.78 -40.05 -1.28
N GLU A 138 -14.90 -40.72 -2.43
CA GLU A 138 -14.35 -40.24 -3.71
C GLU A 138 -15.01 -38.93 -4.15
N ALA A 139 -16.34 -38.84 -4.11
CA ALA A 139 -17.04 -37.60 -4.43
C ALA A 139 -16.65 -36.43 -3.51
N ARG A 140 -16.43 -36.69 -2.21
CA ARG A 140 -15.95 -35.66 -1.27
C ARG A 140 -14.53 -35.20 -1.61
N TYR A 141 -13.67 -36.14 -1.96
CA TYR A 141 -12.29 -35.85 -2.36
C TYR A 141 -12.23 -34.98 -3.61
N GLN A 142 -12.97 -35.34 -4.67
CA GLN A 142 -13.03 -34.56 -5.90
C GLN A 142 -13.52 -33.13 -5.65
N ARG A 143 -14.58 -32.93 -4.86
CA ARG A 143 -15.05 -31.59 -4.46
C ARG A 143 -14.02 -30.81 -3.65
N GLN A 144 -13.16 -31.48 -2.89
CA GLN A 144 -12.09 -30.83 -2.14
C GLN A 144 -10.97 -30.39 -3.08
N LEU A 145 -10.55 -31.24 -4.02
CA LEU A 145 -9.59 -30.89 -5.07
C LEU A 145 -10.08 -29.73 -5.93
N GLU A 146 -11.33 -29.77 -6.40
CA GLU A 146 -11.93 -28.70 -7.20
C GLU A 146 -11.93 -27.37 -6.45
N ARG A 147 -12.25 -27.36 -5.14
CA ARG A 147 -12.18 -26.15 -4.32
C ARG A 147 -10.76 -25.59 -4.24
N PHE A 148 -9.76 -26.44 -4.01
CA PHE A 148 -8.37 -25.98 -3.96
C PHE A 148 -7.88 -25.47 -5.32
N ARG A 149 -8.24 -26.14 -6.42
CA ARG A 149 -7.92 -25.68 -7.78
C ARG A 149 -8.55 -24.32 -8.07
N HIS A 150 -9.86 -24.19 -7.83
CA HIS A 150 -10.57 -22.94 -8.05
C HIS A 150 -10.00 -21.80 -7.20
N GLN A 151 -9.71 -22.06 -5.93
CA GLN A 151 -9.08 -21.05 -5.06
C GLN A 151 -7.68 -20.66 -5.55
N GLY A 152 -6.88 -21.63 -6.01
CA GLY A 152 -5.57 -21.41 -6.60
C GLY A 152 -5.64 -20.48 -7.83
N GLU A 153 -6.58 -20.73 -8.74
CA GLU A 153 -6.80 -19.89 -9.93
C GLU A 153 -7.21 -18.45 -9.55
N LEU A 154 -8.07 -18.29 -8.54
CA LEU A 154 -8.46 -16.97 -8.04
C LEU A 154 -7.27 -16.22 -7.43
N ASN A 155 -6.45 -16.92 -6.66
CA ASN A 155 -5.26 -16.35 -6.03
C ASN A 155 -4.20 -15.95 -7.08
N GLU A 156 -3.97 -16.77 -8.10
CA GLU A 156 -3.05 -16.46 -9.21
C GLU A 156 -3.53 -15.24 -10.00
N ARG A 157 -4.82 -15.16 -10.38
CA ARG A 157 -5.37 -13.97 -11.06
C ARG A 157 -5.26 -12.71 -10.22
N ALA A 158 -5.48 -12.81 -8.91
CA ALA A 158 -5.33 -11.69 -7.99
C ALA A 158 -3.87 -11.23 -7.89
N TYR A 159 -2.92 -12.17 -7.86
CA TYR A 159 -1.49 -11.88 -7.86
C TYR A 159 -1.07 -11.12 -9.14
N ASP A 160 -1.45 -11.63 -10.32
CA ASP A 160 -1.14 -10.99 -11.60
C ASP A 160 -1.70 -9.57 -11.71
N ALA A 161 -2.91 -9.35 -11.17
CA ALA A 161 -3.55 -8.03 -11.14
C ALA A 161 -2.75 -7.03 -10.28
N LEU A 162 -2.19 -7.49 -9.15
CA LEU A 162 -1.35 -6.66 -8.29
C LEU A 162 -0.01 -6.34 -8.95
N GLU A 163 0.68 -7.32 -9.53
CA GLU A 163 1.93 -7.09 -10.25
C GLU A 163 1.75 -6.09 -11.40
N LYS A 164 0.64 -6.22 -12.14
CA LYS A 164 0.28 -5.26 -13.19
C LYS A 164 0.05 -3.87 -12.61
N ARG A 165 -0.67 -3.73 -11.50
CA ARG A 165 -0.93 -2.43 -10.85
C ARG A 165 0.36 -1.79 -10.34
N ILE A 166 1.25 -2.56 -9.71
CA ILE A 166 2.57 -2.10 -9.27
C ILE A 166 3.38 -1.60 -10.47
N SER A 167 3.41 -2.36 -11.56
CA SER A 167 4.13 -1.99 -12.78
C SER A 167 3.58 -0.69 -13.39
N GLN A 168 2.25 -0.49 -13.37
CA GLN A 168 1.62 0.75 -13.82
C GLN A 168 2.05 1.94 -12.96
N LEU A 169 2.06 1.80 -11.64
CA LEU A 169 2.50 2.86 -10.72
C LEU A 169 3.98 3.21 -10.92
N LEU A 170 4.83 2.20 -11.15
CA LEU A 170 6.25 2.40 -11.43
C LEU A 170 6.51 3.07 -12.79
N ALA A 171 5.70 2.76 -13.80
CA ALA A 171 5.83 3.32 -15.15
C ALA A 171 5.27 4.74 -15.27
N GLN A 172 4.42 5.19 -14.33
CA GLN A 172 3.84 6.53 -14.36
C GLN A 172 4.92 7.60 -14.08
N PRO A 173 5.08 8.62 -14.94
CA PRO A 173 6.05 9.70 -14.73
C PRO A 173 5.79 10.43 -13.41
N ARG A 174 6.86 10.88 -12.75
CA ARG A 174 6.80 11.73 -11.55
C ARG A 174 6.74 13.19 -11.99
N ASN A 175 5.80 13.96 -11.46
CA ASN A 175 5.62 15.38 -11.76
C ASN A 175 6.21 16.30 -10.68
#